data_AF-A0AAV6RBP8-F1
#
_entry.id   AF-A0AAV6RBP8-F1
#
_cell.length_a   1.000
_cell.length_b   1.000
_cell.length_c   1.000
_cell.angle_alpha   90.00
_cell.angle_beta   90.00
_cell.angle_gamma   90.00
#
_symmetry.space_group_name_H-M   'P 1'
#
loop_
_entity.id
_entity.type
_entity.pdbx_description
1 polymer ?
#
loop_
_entity_poly.entity_id
_entity_poly.type
_entity_poly.pdbx_seq_one_letter_code
_entity_poly.pdbx_strand_id
1 'polypeptide(L)'
;MTHDCSSPEFIVNCTVNVQDMCQKEVLVKEDGIHYRKSCASSGACLIASSGYQQFCTGKLNSVCITCCNTPLCNGPRQKKRPPPSAAMTLTTPLLPVFSLHALLFVLSHTLC
;
A
#
# COMPACT_ATOMS: atom_id res chain seq x y z
N MET A 1 -10.62 -21.13 -20.16
CA MET A 1 -9.95 -21.43 -18.89
C MET A 1 -9.35 -20.14 -18.37
N THR A 2 -9.95 -19.54 -17.34
CA THR A 2 -9.34 -18.41 -16.63
C THR A 2 -8.14 -18.97 -15.86
N HIS A 3 -6.92 -18.73 -16.36
CA HIS A 3 -5.70 -19.19 -15.72
C HIS A 3 -5.49 -18.43 -14.40
N ASP A 4 -5.95 -19.01 -13.30
CA ASP A 4 -5.72 -18.46 -11.97
C ASP A 4 -4.23 -18.62 -11.60
N CYS A 5 -3.44 -17.59 -11.90
CA CYS A 5 -2.03 -17.49 -11.53
C CYS A 5 -1.78 -17.33 -10.02
N SER A 6 -2.81 -17.50 -9.19
CA SER A 6 -2.71 -17.57 -7.72
C SER A 6 -2.93 -18.99 -7.17
N SER A 7 -3.15 -19.99 -8.02
CA SER A 7 -3.30 -21.39 -7.57
C SER A 7 -2.02 -21.89 -6.88
N PRO A 8 -2.14 -22.68 -5.78
CA PRO A 8 -1.00 -23.21 -5.04
C PRO A 8 -0.09 -24.12 -5.89
N GLU A 9 -0.62 -24.74 -6.94
CA GLU A 9 0.15 -25.62 -7.83
C GLU A 9 1.19 -24.87 -8.70
N PHE A 10 1.16 -23.54 -8.72
CA PHE A 10 2.21 -22.70 -9.33
C PHE A 10 3.24 -22.15 -8.33
N ILE A 11 3.12 -22.47 -7.04
CA ILE A 11 4.08 -22.04 -6.02
C ILE A 11 5.32 -22.91 -6.13
N VAL A 12 6.48 -22.27 -6.32
CA VAL A 12 7.78 -22.94 -6.42
C VAL A 12 8.74 -22.43 -5.34
N ASN A 13 9.69 -23.27 -4.95
CA ASN A 13 10.77 -22.88 -4.04
C ASN A 13 11.85 -22.12 -4.83
N CYS A 14 11.85 -20.79 -4.75
CA CYS A 14 12.77 -19.94 -5.51
C CYS A 14 14.25 -20.21 -5.18
N THR A 15 14.55 -20.65 -3.95
CA THR A 15 15.92 -20.83 -3.44
C THR A 15 16.72 -21.90 -4.20
N VAL A 16 16.04 -22.80 -4.93
CA VAL A 16 16.68 -23.88 -5.70
C VAL A 16 17.46 -23.35 -6.91
N ASN A 17 17.20 -22.12 -7.37
CA ASN A 17 17.73 -21.58 -8.63
C ASN A 17 18.46 -20.23 -8.50
N VAL A 18 19.10 -19.95 -7.36
CA VAL A 18 19.82 -18.67 -7.10
C VAL A 18 18.86 -17.45 -7.08
N GLN A 19 17.55 -17.68 -7.22
CA GLN A 19 16.52 -16.65 -7.16
C GLN A 19 16.05 -16.56 -5.70
N ASP A 20 16.36 -15.47 -5.03
CA ASP A 20 16.11 -15.25 -3.61
C ASP A 20 14.89 -14.36 -3.35
N MET A 21 14.22 -13.89 -4.40
CA MET A 21 13.06 -13.01 -4.30
C MET A 21 11.88 -13.46 -5.17
N CYS A 22 10.70 -13.00 -4.77
CA CYS A 22 9.49 -13.04 -5.58
C CYS A 22 9.35 -11.75 -6.39
N GLN A 23 9.05 -11.87 -7.67
CA GLN A 23 8.71 -10.78 -8.58
C GLN A 23 7.22 -10.81 -8.90
N LYS A 24 6.62 -9.62 -8.97
CA LYS A 24 5.24 -9.42 -9.42
C LYS A 24 5.19 -8.24 -10.38
N GLU A 25 4.61 -8.47 -11.54
CA GLU A 25 4.32 -7.44 -12.53
C GLU A 25 2.82 -7.27 -12.67
N VAL A 26 2.40 -6.01 -12.77
CA VAL A 26 1.04 -5.62 -13.05
C VAL A 26 1.05 -4.88 -14.38
N LEU A 27 0.35 -5.44 -15.36
CA LEU A 27 0.23 -4.86 -16.70
C LEU A 27 -1.22 -4.41 -16.87
N VAL A 28 -1.43 -3.12 -17.10
CA VAL A 28 -2.76 -2.56 -17.35
C VAL A 28 -2.94 -2.48 -18.85
N LYS A 29 -3.89 -3.25 -19.40
CA LYS A 29 -4.21 -3.30 -20.83
C LYS A 29 -5.68 -2.92 -21.03
N GLU A 30 -6.08 -2.77 -22.29
CA GLU A 30 -7.47 -2.45 -22.66
C GLU A 30 -8.47 -3.54 -22.25
N ASP A 31 -8.03 -4.80 -22.27
CA ASP A 31 -8.81 -5.97 -21.87
C ASP A 31 -8.82 -6.22 -20.34
N GLY A 32 -8.04 -5.45 -19.57
CA GLY A 32 -8.04 -5.50 -18.11
C GLY A 32 -6.64 -5.48 -17.48
N ILE A 33 -6.58 -5.90 -16.22
CA ILE A 33 -5.32 -5.96 -15.46
C ILE A 33 -4.78 -7.39 -15.50
N HIS A 34 -3.57 -7.52 -16.04
CA HIS A 34 -2.84 -8.79 -16.12
C HIS A 34 -1.76 -8.84 -15.06
N TYR A 35 -1.59 -10.01 -14.45
CA TYR A 35 -0.56 -10.25 -13.45
C TYR A 35 0.43 -11.28 -13.97
N ARG A 36 1.73 -10.98 -13.81
CA ARG A 36 2.81 -11.94 -14.03
C ARG A 36 3.60 -12.10 -12.74
N LYS A 37 3.80 -13.35 -12.32
CA LYS A 37 4.52 -13.68 -11.08
C LYS A 37 5.62 -14.67 -11.40
N SER A 38 6.79 -14.50 -10.81
CA SER A 38 7.90 -15.43 -10.96
C SER A 38 8.85 -15.30 -9.77
N CYS A 39 9.77 -16.26 -9.65
CA CYS A 39 10.99 -16.02 -8.90
C CYS A 39 11.88 -15.04 -9.68
N ALA A 40 12.77 -14.35 -8.97
CA ALA A 40 13.85 -13.55 -9.54
C ALA A 40 15.00 -13.46 -8.53
N SER A 41 16.21 -13.18 -9.02
CA SER A 41 17.29 -12.77 -8.12
C SER A 41 17.09 -11.32 -7.67
N SER A 42 17.64 -10.96 -6.52
CA SER A 42 17.64 -9.60 -5.98
C SER A 42 18.10 -8.57 -7.02
N GLY A 43 19.20 -8.84 -7.73
CA GLY A 43 19.72 -7.95 -8.77
C GLY A 43 18.79 -7.82 -9.98
N ALA A 44 18.29 -8.94 -10.50
CA ALA A 44 17.40 -8.92 -11.67
C ALA A 44 16.10 -8.16 -11.38
N CYS A 45 15.51 -8.38 -10.21
CA CYS A 45 14.28 -7.72 -9.82
C CYS A 45 14.49 -6.22 -9.60
N LEU A 46 15.61 -5.82 -8.97
CA LEU A 46 15.95 -4.41 -8.79
C LEU A 46 16.11 -3.67 -10.12
N ILE A 47 16.85 -4.25 -11.07
CA ILE A 47 17.04 -3.67 -12.42
C ILE A 47 15.69 -3.53 -13.14
N ALA A 48 14.86 -4.56 -13.09
CA ALA A 48 13.54 -4.51 -13.71
C ALA A 48 12.67 -3.43 -13.04
N SER A 49 12.63 -3.38 -11.71
CA SER A 49 11.81 -2.43 -10.97
C SER A 49 12.19 -0.97 -11.24
N SER A 50 13.49 -0.66 -11.32
CA SER A 50 13.98 0.69 -11.56
C SER A 50 13.72 1.14 -13.00
N GLY A 51 13.90 0.25 -13.98
CA GLY A 51 13.64 0.56 -15.40
C GLY A 51 12.18 0.94 -15.68
N TYR A 52 11.23 0.33 -14.97
CA TYR A 52 9.80 0.62 -15.12
C TYR A 52 9.26 1.65 -14.11
N GLN A 53 10.04 2.07 -13.12
CA GLN A 53 9.57 2.94 -12.05
C GLN A 53 8.96 4.24 -12.57
N GLN A 54 9.58 4.85 -13.58
CA GLN A 54 9.09 6.09 -14.19
C GLN A 54 7.81 5.90 -15.02
N PHE A 55 7.56 4.67 -15.47
CA PHE A 55 6.42 4.32 -16.34
C PHE A 55 5.26 3.65 -15.57
N CYS A 56 5.49 3.27 -14.31
CA CYS A 56 4.47 2.72 -13.42
C CYS A 56 3.51 3.82 -12.94
N THR A 57 2.55 4.16 -13.80
CA THR A 57 1.50 5.16 -13.50
C THR A 57 0.20 4.52 -13.01
N GLY A 58 0.06 3.19 -13.14
CA GLY A 58 -1.19 2.47 -12.86
C GLY A 58 -2.29 2.70 -13.91
N LYS A 59 -1.98 3.40 -15.01
CA LYS A 59 -2.91 3.65 -16.13
C LYS A 59 -2.70 2.64 -17.26
N LEU A 60 -3.55 2.71 -18.29
CA LEU A 60 -3.40 1.93 -19.53
C LEU A 60 -1.96 1.93 -20.04
N ASN A 61 -1.49 0.75 -20.43
CA ASN A 61 -0.14 0.45 -20.90
C ASN A 61 0.98 0.70 -19.87
N SER A 62 0.64 0.93 -18.59
CA SER A 62 1.63 0.95 -17.52
C SER A 62 2.02 -0.45 -17.07
N VAL A 63 3.30 -0.60 -16.74
CA VAL A 63 3.86 -1.81 -16.14
C VAL A 63 4.43 -1.44 -14.79
N CYS A 64 3.98 -2.14 -13.75
CA CYS A 64 4.43 -1.93 -12.39
C CYS A 64 5.05 -3.22 -11.84
N ILE A 65 6.33 -3.14 -11.49
CA ILE A 65 7.10 -4.29 -10.99
C ILE A 65 7.34 -4.11 -9.49
N THR A 66 7.11 -5.16 -8.71
CA THR A 66 7.36 -5.19 -7.26
C THR A 66 8.13 -6.44 -6.90
N CYS A 67 9.13 -6.27 -6.02
CA CYS A 67 10.01 -7.31 -5.53
C CYS A 67 9.80 -7.49 -4.02
N CYS A 68 9.88 -8.72 -3.52
CA CYS A 68 9.86 -9.01 -2.09
C CYS A 68 10.55 -10.34 -1.78
N ASN A 69 11.14 -10.47 -0.59
CA ASN A 69 11.92 -11.64 -0.16
C ASN A 69 11.20 -12.52 0.87
N THR A 70 10.01 -12.11 1.35
CA THR A 70 9.18 -12.95 2.21
C THR A 70 8.49 -14.04 1.38
N PRO A 71 8.44 -15.30 1.83
CA PRO A 71 7.69 -16.36 1.14
C PRO A 71 6.24 -15.93 0.88
N LEU A 72 5.73 -16.22 -0.33
CA LEU A 72 4.34 -15.96 -0.74
C LEU A 72 3.91 -14.48 -0.75
N CYS A 73 4.83 -13.53 -0.65
CA CYS A 73 4.53 -12.10 -0.58
C CYS A 73 3.84 -11.52 -1.84
N ASN A 74 4.01 -12.17 -3.00
CA ASN A 74 3.32 -11.83 -4.26
C ASN A 74 1.99 -12.59 -4.45
N GLY A 75 1.54 -13.32 -3.42
CA GLY A 75 0.30 -14.08 -3.40
C GLY A 75 -0.96 -13.21 -3.58
N PRO A 76 -2.14 -13.85 -3.73
CA PRO A 76 -3.40 -13.14 -3.81
C PRO A 76 -3.55 -12.22 -2.60
N ARG A 77 -3.92 -10.96 -2.83
CA ARG A 77 -4.11 -10.02 -1.73
C ARG A 77 -5.19 -10.58 -0.82
N GLN A 78 -4.84 -10.83 0.45
CA GLN A 78 -5.83 -10.96 1.51
C GLN A 78 -6.79 -9.77 1.35
N LYS A 79 -8.06 -10.03 1.06
CA LYS A 79 -9.09 -9.00 0.93
C LYS A 79 -8.97 -8.16 2.20
N LYS A 80 -8.55 -6.89 2.10
CA LYS A 80 -8.44 -6.02 3.27
C LYS A 80 -9.78 -6.13 4.00
N ARG A 81 -9.74 -6.59 5.25
CA ARG A 81 -10.89 -6.51 6.16
C ARG A 81 -11.45 -5.09 6.01
N PRO A 82 -12.77 -4.91 5.80
CA PRO A 82 -13.33 -3.58 5.72
C PRO A 82 -12.84 -2.76 6.91
N PRO A 83 -12.46 -1.48 6.71
CA PRO A 83 -12.03 -0.64 7.81
C PRO A 83 -13.11 -0.70 8.91
N PRO A 84 -12.75 -0.78 10.20
CA PRO A 84 -13.74 -0.66 11.25
C PRO A 84 -14.53 0.62 10.98
N SER A 85 -15.85 0.50 10.89
CA SER A 85 -16.76 1.62 10.66
C SER A 85 -16.32 2.76 11.57
N ALA A 86 -15.97 3.90 10.98
CA ALA A 86 -15.63 5.09 11.75
C ALA A 86 -16.82 5.37 12.68
N ALA A 87 -16.67 5.05 13.96
CA ALA A 87 -17.55 5.59 14.97
C ALA A 87 -17.38 7.10 14.85
N MET A 88 -18.45 7.77 14.42
CA MET A 88 -18.52 9.22 14.43
C MET A 88 -18.29 9.63 15.89
N THR A 89 -17.06 10.01 16.22
CA THR A 89 -16.80 10.75 17.45
C THR A 89 -17.55 12.06 17.29
N LEU A 90 -18.70 12.14 17.95
CA LEU A 90 -19.47 13.34 18.11
C LEU A 90 -18.56 14.34 18.86
N THR A 91 -17.90 15.21 18.11
CA THR A 91 -17.11 16.31 18.68
C THR A 91 -18.09 17.27 19.33
N THR A 92 -18.39 17.05 20.61
CA THR A 92 -19.01 18.07 21.45
C THR A 92 -18.15 19.33 21.38
N PRO A 93 -18.71 20.50 21.04
CA PRO A 93 -17.94 21.74 21.03
C PRO A 93 -17.55 22.06 22.48
N LEU A 94 -16.27 21.83 22.80
CA LEU A 94 -15.69 22.27 24.05
C LEU A 94 -15.61 23.80 23.98
N LEU A 95 -16.54 24.47 24.66
CA LEU A 95 -16.53 25.92 24.83
C LEU A 95 -15.13 26.36 25.33
N PRO A 96 -14.55 27.45 24.80
CA PRO A 96 -13.19 27.85 25.14
C PRO A 96 -13.16 28.43 26.56
N VAL A 97 -12.87 27.59 27.55
CA VAL A 97 -12.62 27.97 28.95
C VAL A 97 -11.48 29.01 29.07
N PHE A 98 -10.65 29.12 28.04
CA PHE A 98 -9.58 30.12 27.92
C PHE A 98 -10.08 31.57 27.84
N SER A 99 -11.27 31.83 27.27
CA SER A 99 -11.78 33.22 27.16
C SER A 99 -12.24 33.80 28.49
N LEU A 100 -12.72 32.97 29.43
CA LEU A 100 -13.14 33.46 30.76
C LEU A 100 -11.95 33.85 31.64
N HIS A 101 -10.83 33.11 31.55
CA HIS A 101 -9.64 33.40 32.35
C HIS A 101 -8.94 34.69 31.90
N ALA A 102 -8.89 34.95 30.60
CA ALA A 102 -8.33 36.19 30.08
C ALA A 102 -9.15 37.42 30.50
N LEU A 103 -10.49 37.32 30.52
CA LEU A 103 -11.36 38.42 30.92
C LEU A 103 -11.20 38.76 32.41
N LEU A 104 -11.10 37.75 33.27
CA LEU A 104 -10.89 37.93 34.72
C LEU A 104 -9.51 38.53 35.04
N PHE A 105 -8.46 38.14 34.29
CA PHE A 105 -7.13 38.71 34.47
C PHE A 105 -7.08 40.20 34.11
N VAL A 106 -7.76 40.61 33.03
CA VAL A 106 -7.80 42.03 32.62
C VAL A 106 -8.61 42.88 33.61
N LEU A 107 -9.75 42.37 34.11
CA LEU A 107 -10.56 43.04 35.13
C LEU A 107 -9.80 43.25 36.46
N SER A 108 -8.88 42.34 36.79
CA SER A 108 -8.05 42.44 38.01
C SER A 108 -6.97 43.53 37.90
N HIS A 109 -6.47 43.79 36.69
CA HIS A 109 -5.42 44.77 36.45
C HIS A 109 -5.93 46.20 36.23
N THR A 110 -7.21 46.39 35.91
CA THR A 110 -7.81 47.73 35.73
C THR A 110 -8.45 48.31 36.99
N LEU A 111 -8.49 47.55 38.09
CA LEU A 111 -9.09 47.96 39.38
C LEU A 111 -8.05 48.23 40.49
N CYS A 112 -6.78 48.47 40.12
CA CYS A 112 -5.73 48.93 41.04
C CYS A 112 -5.23 50.33 40.62
#